data_AF-A0A8T3V601-F1
#
_entry.id   AF-A0A8T3V601-F1
#
_cell.length_a   1.000
_cell.length_b   1.000
_cell.length_c   1.000
_cell.angle_alpha   90.00
_cell.angle_beta   90.00
_cell.angle_gamma   90.00
#
_symmetry.space_group_name_H-M   'P 1'
#
loop_
_entity.id
_entity.type
_entity.pdbx_description
1 polymer ?
#
loop_
_entity_poly.entity_id
_entity_poly.type
_entity_poly.pdbx_seq_one_letter_code
_entity_poly.pdbx_strand_id
1 'polypeptide(L)'
;MTGNIRDLSTYSQNDTEKMDLINGVFKEFPLFDSIKCCYKDVSCSKIESIDFSEDIDELDESDDSKLILCSPVFKETPSKYCPKCGRKYLKADIVCLDCLVHLKDISDKVDVRDIKSEPKFTFVGQNNYSSFDELLNKDNLLKINEFDFTIDDYSTILHDIKSQAFLNFDNLVKENEIYYDGLDILEKVILFVKSFVKVEFKSSGGQLGYFESDAIAIDDRSTKSLQITTLIHELSHFLIQEILIHVLCKLLDSTRNSFTESLVTFILSYTHFTQLIDEYAAHNVEGRFTIFGFQDYSSFTDIERKMDGEMTKDEIEITKSIGNTFALSIKEILESLIDREMREDIKEQFLKDVLDRPNYVALKMENCQILNDEGFIKAIWLILNEGCEVAASNIDRLISI
;
A
#
# COMPACT_ATOMS: atom_id res chain seq x y z
N MET A 1 33.50 -5.81 3.12
CA MET A 1 33.42 -6.77 2.02
C MET A 1 32.25 -6.34 1.16
N THR A 2 32.57 -5.84 -0.02
CA THR A 2 31.66 -5.16 -0.96
C THR A 2 30.82 -6.19 -1.72
N GLY A 3 29.52 -6.23 -1.46
CA GLY A 3 28.55 -6.98 -2.25
C GLY A 3 27.97 -6.07 -3.32
N ASN A 4 28.17 -6.45 -4.58
CA ASN A 4 27.80 -5.70 -5.78
C ASN A 4 26.30 -5.40 -5.83
N ILE A 5 25.97 -4.11 -5.94
CA ILE A 5 24.83 -3.66 -6.74
C ILE A 5 25.12 -4.17 -8.16
N ARG A 6 24.34 -5.13 -8.65
CA ARG A 6 24.32 -5.40 -10.08
C ARG A 6 23.67 -4.19 -10.74
N ASP A 7 24.54 -3.31 -11.22
CA ASP A 7 24.26 -2.33 -12.25
C ASP A 7 23.49 -3.04 -13.38
N LEU A 8 22.19 -2.80 -13.47
CA LEU A 8 21.33 -3.22 -14.58
C LEU A 8 21.46 -2.25 -15.77
N SER A 9 22.50 -1.41 -15.82
CA SER A 9 22.72 -0.35 -16.81
C SER A 9 23.21 -0.83 -18.20
N THR A 10 22.96 -2.08 -18.58
CA THR A 10 23.19 -2.57 -19.95
C THR A 10 21.87 -2.99 -20.61
N TYR A 11 20.95 -2.05 -20.75
CA TYR A 11 19.78 -2.14 -21.62
C TYR A 11 19.88 -0.99 -22.62
N SER A 12 20.35 -1.25 -23.85
CA SER A 12 20.38 -0.16 -24.85
C SER A 12 20.42 -0.60 -26.32
N GLN A 13 19.97 -1.80 -26.70
CA GLN A 13 20.02 -2.20 -28.12
C GLN A 13 18.78 -2.92 -28.68
N ASN A 14 17.75 -3.22 -27.87
CA ASN A 14 16.51 -3.88 -28.36
C ASN A 14 15.21 -3.10 -28.07
N ASP A 15 15.29 -1.87 -27.54
CA ASP A 15 14.11 -1.13 -27.07
C ASP A 15 13.38 -0.38 -28.20
N THR A 16 14.04 -0.14 -29.34
CA THR A 16 13.46 0.62 -30.45
C THR A 16 12.43 -0.20 -31.25
N GLU A 17 12.60 -1.51 -31.43
CA GLU A 17 11.60 -2.38 -32.08
C GLU A 17 10.42 -2.72 -31.14
N LYS A 18 10.59 -2.59 -29.82
CA LYS A 18 9.55 -2.88 -28.81
C LYS A 18 8.63 -1.69 -28.54
N MET A 19 9.17 -0.47 -28.61
CA MET A 19 8.37 0.75 -28.54
C MET A 19 7.45 0.94 -29.73
N ASP A 20 7.76 0.38 -30.91
CA ASP A 20 6.84 0.37 -32.05
C ASP A 20 5.61 -0.50 -31.82
N LEU A 21 5.70 -1.52 -30.94
CA LEU A 21 4.57 -2.36 -30.53
C LEU A 21 3.67 -1.62 -29.54
N ILE A 22 4.25 -0.97 -28.52
CA ILE A 22 3.55 -0.13 -27.54
C ILE A 22 2.87 1.06 -28.25
N ASN A 23 3.57 1.74 -29.16
CA ASN A 23 3.02 2.78 -30.02
C ASN A 23 1.96 2.24 -31.00
N GLY A 24 2.05 0.97 -31.40
CA GLY A 24 1.05 0.28 -32.21
C GLY A 24 -0.24 0.03 -31.43
N VAL A 25 -0.14 -0.46 -30.19
CA VAL A 25 -1.27 -0.72 -29.29
C VAL A 25 -1.97 0.59 -28.90
N PHE A 26 -1.23 1.66 -28.57
CA PHE A 26 -1.81 2.97 -28.28
C PHE A 26 -2.43 3.66 -29.52
N LYS A 27 -1.99 3.31 -30.74
CA LYS A 27 -2.59 3.82 -31.99
C LYS A 27 -3.79 3.01 -32.46
N GLU A 28 -3.84 1.70 -32.18
CA GLU A 28 -4.96 0.84 -32.55
C GLU A 28 -6.12 0.90 -31.55
N PHE A 29 -5.87 1.31 -30.29
CA PHE A 29 -6.89 1.34 -29.24
C PHE A 29 -6.80 2.59 -28.35
N PRO A 30 -7.69 3.59 -28.50
CA PRO A 30 -7.61 4.83 -27.75
C PRO A 30 -8.09 4.62 -26.30
N LEU A 31 -7.19 4.24 -25.40
CA LEU A 31 -7.39 4.29 -23.93
C LEU A 31 -7.82 5.69 -23.46
N PHE A 32 -7.55 6.72 -24.26
CA PHE A 32 -8.02 8.10 -24.07
C PHE A 32 -9.54 8.22 -23.91
N ASP A 33 -10.34 7.42 -24.61
CA ASP A 33 -11.80 7.46 -24.52
C ASP A 33 -12.33 6.83 -23.21
N SER A 34 -11.46 6.10 -22.49
CA SER A 34 -11.78 5.41 -21.25
C SER A 34 -11.39 6.18 -19.99
N ILE A 35 -10.73 7.33 -20.11
CA ILE A 35 -10.31 8.16 -18.96
C ILE A 35 -11.51 8.94 -18.41
N LYS A 36 -11.73 8.83 -17.10
CA LYS A 36 -12.71 9.62 -16.33
C LYS A 36 -11.97 10.38 -15.21
N CYS A 37 -12.42 11.59 -14.88
CA CYS A 37 -11.98 12.25 -13.64
C CYS A 37 -12.98 11.99 -12.52
N CYS A 38 -12.49 11.64 -11.33
CA CYS A 38 -13.28 11.32 -10.14
C CYS A 38 -14.10 12.49 -9.57
N TYR A 39 -13.84 13.74 -9.97
CA TYR A 39 -14.61 14.90 -9.49
C TYR A 39 -15.88 15.15 -10.30
N LYS A 40 -16.90 14.31 -10.09
CA LYS A 40 -18.30 14.75 -10.16
C LYS A 40 -18.87 14.55 -8.75
N ASP A 41 -19.32 15.63 -8.13
CA ASP A 41 -20.01 15.70 -6.82
C ASP A 41 -19.21 16.14 -5.58
N VAL A 42 -18.18 16.98 -5.74
CA VAL A 42 -17.77 17.88 -4.64
C VAL A 42 -17.92 19.32 -5.11
N SER A 43 -18.94 20.00 -4.60
CA SER A 43 -19.06 21.45 -4.72
C SER A 43 -17.79 22.07 -4.15
N CYS A 44 -17.00 22.67 -5.04
CA CYS A 44 -15.88 23.51 -4.67
C CYS A 44 -16.46 24.73 -3.92
N SER A 45 -16.64 24.62 -2.60
CA SER A 45 -16.85 25.81 -1.78
C SER A 45 -15.54 26.57 -1.78
N LYS A 46 -15.59 27.78 -2.37
CA LYS A 46 -14.53 28.78 -2.32
C LYS A 46 -13.90 28.81 -0.93
N ILE A 47 -12.65 28.38 -0.84
CA ILE A 47 -11.80 28.70 0.30
C ILE A 47 -11.34 30.13 0.04
N GLU A 48 -12.10 31.09 0.57
CA GLU A 48 -11.58 32.45 0.75
C GLU A 48 -10.48 32.38 1.82
N SER A 49 -9.35 32.97 1.47
CA SER A 49 -8.17 33.15 2.32
C SER A 49 -8.56 33.71 3.69
N ILE A 50 -8.30 32.94 4.75
CA ILE A 50 -8.36 33.43 6.13
C ILE A 50 -7.00 34.07 6.41
N ASP A 51 -7.00 35.40 6.41
CA ASP A 51 -5.89 36.26 6.81
C ASP A 51 -5.81 36.24 8.34
N PHE A 52 -4.69 35.74 8.89
CA PHE A 52 -4.39 35.85 10.32
C PHE A 52 -3.53 37.09 10.52
N SER A 53 -4.18 38.24 10.67
CA SER A 53 -3.57 39.45 11.20
C SER A 53 -4.43 39.96 12.35
N GLU A 54 -3.82 39.92 13.54
CA GLU A 54 -3.97 40.84 14.69
C GLU A 54 -5.39 41.20 15.14
N ASP A 55 -5.70 40.86 16.40
CA ASP A 55 -6.18 41.84 17.38
C ASP A 55 -6.04 41.21 18.79
N ILE A 56 -5.02 41.66 19.52
CA ILE A 56 -4.92 41.51 20.97
C ILE A 56 -5.58 42.76 21.55
N ASP A 57 -6.78 42.61 22.10
CA ASP A 57 -7.37 43.63 22.97
C ASP A 57 -7.48 43.09 24.40
N GLU A 58 -6.89 43.86 25.31
CA GLU A 58 -6.99 43.76 26.76
C GLU A 58 -8.42 44.02 27.27
N LEU A 59 -8.60 43.81 28.59
CA LEU A 59 -9.73 44.13 29.48
C LEU A 59 -10.58 42.90 29.86
N ASP A 60 -10.98 42.66 31.11
CA ASP A 60 -10.93 43.46 32.33
C ASP A 60 -11.07 42.53 33.56
N GLU A 61 -10.62 43.02 34.71
CA GLU A 61 -10.72 42.34 36.01
C GLU A 61 -12.17 42.29 36.54
N SER A 62 -12.40 41.32 37.44
CA SER A 62 -13.49 41.18 38.42
C SER A 62 -14.78 40.43 38.01
N ASP A 63 -14.92 39.20 38.53
CA ASP A 63 -16.09 38.86 39.36
C ASP A 63 -15.81 37.66 40.27
N ASP A 64 -15.79 37.92 41.57
CA ASP A 64 -15.66 36.96 42.67
C ASP A 64 -17.04 36.34 42.93
N SER A 65 -17.30 35.10 42.52
CA SER A 65 -18.27 34.26 43.25
C SER A 65 -18.21 32.75 42.97
N LYS A 66 -17.99 32.01 44.07
CA LYS A 66 -18.38 30.61 44.33
C LYS A 66 -17.56 29.51 43.64
N LEU A 67 -16.35 29.30 44.18
CA LEU A 67 -15.68 28.00 44.21
C LEU A 67 -16.55 26.97 44.96
N ILE A 68 -17.30 26.16 44.20
CA ILE A 68 -17.77 24.86 44.67
C ILE A 68 -16.56 23.92 44.57
N LEU A 69 -15.94 23.64 45.72
CA LEU A 69 -14.95 22.56 45.87
C LEU A 69 -15.65 21.21 45.66
N CYS A 70 -15.77 20.79 44.41
CA CYS A 70 -15.94 19.38 44.09
C CYS A 70 -14.63 18.68 44.45
N SER A 71 -14.65 17.80 45.45
CA SER A 71 -13.54 16.87 45.71
C SER A 71 -13.10 16.23 44.40
N PRO A 72 -11.79 16.14 44.11
CA PRO A 72 -11.32 15.36 42.97
C PRO A 72 -11.70 13.90 43.26
N VAL A 73 -12.72 13.41 42.56
CA VAL A 73 -12.92 11.98 42.41
C VAL A 73 -11.67 11.52 41.66
N PHE A 74 -10.72 10.94 42.39
CA PHE A 74 -9.64 10.17 41.78
C PHE A 74 -10.31 9.03 41.01
N LYS A 75 -10.59 9.26 39.73
CA LYS A 75 -10.90 8.17 38.81
C LYS A 75 -9.61 7.39 38.70
N GLU A 76 -9.53 6.28 39.43
CA GLU A 76 -8.45 5.32 39.24
C GLU A 76 -8.43 4.95 37.76
N THR A 77 -7.32 5.24 37.10
CA THR A 77 -7.11 4.89 35.71
C THR A 77 -6.98 3.38 35.59
N PRO A 78 -7.69 2.72 34.67
CA PRO A 78 -7.53 1.30 34.42
C PRO A 78 -6.06 0.95 34.19
N SER A 79 -5.57 -0.10 34.84
CA SER A 79 -4.18 -0.57 34.70
C SER A 79 -4.09 -1.98 34.14
N LYS A 80 -5.24 -2.63 33.92
CA LYS A 80 -5.35 -4.01 33.44
C LYS A 80 -6.30 -4.11 32.26
N TYR A 81 -6.12 -5.14 31.45
CA TYR A 81 -7.01 -5.47 30.35
C TYR A 81 -7.30 -6.97 30.28
N CYS A 82 -8.44 -7.32 29.70
CA CYS A 82 -8.75 -8.69 29.34
C CYS A 82 -8.06 -9.06 28.02
N PRO A 83 -7.18 -10.07 27.98
CA PRO A 83 -6.49 -10.46 26.74
C PRO A 83 -7.42 -11.05 25.67
N LYS A 84 -8.66 -11.41 26.02
CA LYS A 84 -9.66 -11.96 25.09
C LYS A 84 -10.61 -10.92 24.50
N CYS A 85 -11.01 -9.90 25.27
CA CYS A 85 -12.04 -8.94 24.84
C CYS A 85 -11.61 -7.48 24.93
N GLY A 86 -10.36 -7.20 25.31
CA GLY A 86 -9.79 -5.85 25.36
C GLY A 86 -10.35 -4.92 26.44
N ARG A 87 -11.40 -5.31 27.17
CA ARG A 87 -12.01 -4.48 28.22
C ARG A 87 -10.99 -4.11 29.30
N LYS A 88 -11.09 -2.87 29.78
CA LYS A 88 -10.19 -2.29 30.78
C LYS A 88 -10.73 -2.51 32.19
N TYR A 89 -9.83 -2.70 33.13
CA TYR A 89 -10.11 -3.02 34.51
C TYR A 89 -9.19 -2.26 35.48
N LEU A 90 -9.64 -2.11 36.71
CA LEU A 90 -8.83 -1.51 37.76
C LEU A 90 -7.76 -2.50 38.23
N LYS A 91 -6.72 -1.99 38.89
CA LYS A 91 -5.60 -2.81 39.37
C LYS A 91 -6.05 -3.93 40.32
N ALA A 92 -7.10 -3.68 41.11
CA ALA A 92 -7.67 -4.62 42.06
C ALA A 92 -8.36 -5.82 41.40
N ASP A 93 -8.82 -5.67 40.15
CA ASP A 93 -9.44 -6.75 39.41
C ASP A 93 -8.38 -7.76 38.96
N ILE A 94 -8.73 -9.05 38.98
CA ILE A 94 -7.79 -10.14 38.64
C ILE A 94 -8.34 -11.00 37.49
N VAL A 95 -9.65 -10.99 37.25
CA VAL A 95 -10.33 -11.85 36.28
C VAL A 95 -11.38 -11.07 35.50
N CYS A 96 -11.44 -11.28 34.19
CA CYS A 96 -12.57 -10.86 33.37
C CYS A 96 -13.75 -11.81 33.58
N LEU A 97 -14.86 -11.32 34.14
CA LEU A 97 -16.04 -12.17 34.42
C LEU A 97 -16.74 -12.69 33.17
N ASP A 98 -16.69 -11.95 32.05
CA ASP A 98 -17.33 -12.37 30.80
C ASP A 98 -16.51 -13.41 30.04
N CYS A 99 -15.18 -13.29 30.09
CA CYS A 99 -14.29 -14.17 29.34
C CYS A 99 -13.66 -15.28 30.19
N LEU A 100 -13.82 -15.22 31.51
CA LEU A 100 -13.28 -16.16 32.51
C LEU A 100 -11.76 -16.36 32.36
N VAL A 101 -11.01 -15.28 32.14
CA VAL A 101 -9.55 -15.29 32.02
C VAL A 101 -8.91 -14.31 32.98
N HIS A 102 -7.65 -14.58 33.36
CA HIS A 102 -6.85 -13.64 34.12
C HIS A 102 -6.58 -12.37 33.33
N LEU A 103 -6.67 -11.24 34.01
CA LEU A 103 -6.35 -9.94 33.44
C LEU A 103 -4.84 -9.74 33.37
N LYS A 104 -4.37 -9.14 32.28
CA LYS A 104 -2.96 -8.73 32.12
C LYS A 104 -2.79 -7.28 32.54
N ASP A 105 -1.62 -6.95 33.07
CA ASP A 105 -1.26 -5.55 33.28
C ASP A 105 -0.98 -4.88 31.93
N ILE A 106 -1.44 -3.65 31.76
CA ILE A 106 -1.21 -2.87 30.53
C ILE A 106 0.30 -2.62 30.30
N SER A 107 1.10 -2.63 31.37
CA SER A 107 2.57 -2.54 31.29
C SER A 107 3.22 -3.76 30.65
N ASP A 108 2.54 -4.91 30.61
CA ASP A 108 3.08 -6.14 30.04
C ASP A 108 2.83 -6.21 28.52
N LYS A 109 2.73 -5.04 27.86
CA LYS A 109 2.43 -4.95 26.42
C LYS A 109 3.51 -5.64 25.61
N VAL A 110 3.08 -6.43 24.63
CA VAL A 110 3.97 -7.00 23.62
C VAL A 110 4.45 -5.88 22.70
N ASP A 111 5.75 -5.82 22.43
CA ASP A 111 6.26 -4.94 21.39
C ASP A 111 5.86 -5.50 20.02
N VAL A 112 5.03 -4.75 19.28
CA VAL A 112 4.53 -5.16 17.96
C VAL A 112 5.68 -5.40 16.97
N ARG A 113 6.84 -4.76 17.17
CA ARG A 113 8.03 -4.92 16.33
C ARG A 113 8.62 -6.33 16.42
N ASP A 114 8.53 -6.95 17.59
CA ASP A 114 9.07 -8.29 17.86
C ASP A 114 8.13 -9.41 17.39
N ILE A 115 6.89 -9.09 17.04
CA ILE A 115 5.91 -10.06 16.55
C ILE A 115 6.32 -10.51 15.14
N LYS A 116 6.56 -11.82 14.99
CA LYS A 116 6.73 -12.43 13.67
C LYS A 116 5.37 -12.66 13.04
N SER A 117 5.19 -12.18 11.81
CA SER A 117 4.03 -12.47 10.99
C SER A 117 4.46 -13.27 9.77
N GLU A 118 3.67 -14.28 9.39
CA GLU A 118 3.79 -14.97 8.11
C GLU A 118 2.39 -15.04 7.49
N PRO A 119 1.86 -13.89 7.04
CA PRO A 119 0.51 -13.83 6.49
C PRO A 119 0.41 -14.74 5.26
N LYS A 120 -0.76 -15.36 5.10
CA LYS A 120 -1.01 -16.29 4.00
C LYS A 120 -2.12 -15.73 3.12
N PHE A 121 -1.77 -15.50 1.86
CA PHE A 121 -2.72 -15.28 0.79
C PHE A 121 -2.78 -16.55 -0.03
N THR A 122 -3.99 -17.06 -0.21
CA THR A 122 -4.26 -18.32 -0.88
C THR A 122 -5.22 -18.07 -2.01
N PHE A 123 -4.90 -18.69 -3.13
CA PHE A 123 -5.79 -18.86 -4.26
C PHE A 123 -5.72 -20.34 -4.67
N VAL A 124 -6.86 -21.00 -4.76
CA VAL A 124 -6.94 -22.44 -5.05
C VAL A 124 -7.59 -22.63 -6.41
N GLY A 125 -6.77 -23.03 -7.39
CA GLY A 125 -7.21 -23.45 -8.71
C GLY A 125 -6.98 -24.94 -8.94
N GLN A 126 -7.44 -25.47 -10.06
CA GLN A 126 -7.29 -26.89 -10.41
C GLN A 126 -5.87 -27.28 -10.82
N ASN A 127 -5.11 -26.33 -11.37
CA ASN A 127 -3.76 -26.55 -11.87
C ASN A 127 -2.72 -26.21 -10.80
N ASN A 128 -1.58 -26.90 -10.83
CA ASN A 128 -0.42 -26.56 -10.02
C ASN A 128 0.84 -26.76 -10.86
N TYR A 129 1.54 -25.67 -11.16
CA TYR A 129 2.71 -25.69 -12.02
C TYR A 129 3.99 -25.91 -11.21
N SER A 130 4.87 -26.76 -11.72
CA SER A 130 6.13 -27.13 -11.06
C SER A 130 7.38 -26.56 -11.74
N SER A 131 7.20 -25.80 -12.82
CA SER A 131 8.27 -25.10 -13.54
C SER A 131 7.74 -23.93 -14.36
N PHE A 132 8.62 -23.01 -14.77
CA PHE A 132 8.27 -21.93 -15.70
C PHE A 132 7.88 -22.46 -17.09
N ASP A 133 8.48 -23.56 -17.56
CA ASP A 133 8.09 -24.19 -18.84
C ASP A 133 6.64 -24.70 -18.81
N GLU A 134 6.20 -25.25 -17.66
CA GLU A 134 4.79 -25.65 -17.47
C GLU A 134 3.87 -24.43 -17.36
N LEU A 135 4.30 -23.38 -16.66
CA LEU A 135 3.50 -22.16 -16.47
C LEU A 135 3.34 -21.35 -17.76
N LEU A 136 4.42 -21.20 -18.55
CA LEU A 136 4.48 -20.38 -19.76
C LEU A 136 4.37 -21.23 -21.05
N ASN A 137 3.69 -22.37 -20.96
CA ASN A 137 3.42 -23.19 -22.13
C ASN A 137 2.46 -22.48 -23.11
N LYS A 138 2.40 -22.97 -24.35
CA LYS A 138 1.59 -22.38 -25.42
C LYS A 138 0.09 -22.26 -25.07
N ASP A 139 -0.48 -23.25 -24.41
CA ASP A 139 -1.91 -23.26 -24.07
C ASP A 139 -2.22 -22.22 -22.98
N ASN A 140 -1.33 -22.05 -22.00
CA ASN A 140 -1.48 -21.01 -20.98
C ASN A 140 -1.31 -19.60 -21.55
N LEU A 141 -0.34 -19.40 -22.46
CA LEU A 141 -0.18 -18.12 -23.16
C LEU A 141 -1.42 -17.78 -24.00
N LEU A 142 -2.06 -18.77 -24.62
CA LEU A 142 -3.34 -18.56 -25.32
C LEU A 142 -4.45 -18.10 -24.36
N LYS A 143 -4.58 -18.71 -23.17
CA LYS A 143 -5.55 -18.28 -22.16
C LYS A 143 -5.32 -16.84 -21.69
N ILE A 144 -4.06 -16.47 -21.46
CA ILE A 144 -3.67 -15.10 -21.06
C ILE A 144 -4.06 -14.11 -22.17
N ASN A 145 -3.81 -14.47 -23.43
CA ASN A 145 -4.15 -13.63 -24.58
C ASN A 145 -5.67 -13.53 -24.82
N GLU A 146 -6.44 -14.62 -24.63
CA GLU A 146 -7.90 -14.62 -24.71
C GLU A 146 -8.56 -13.79 -23.60
N PHE A 147 -7.92 -13.75 -22.42
CA PHE A 147 -8.26 -12.90 -21.29
C PHE A 147 -9.75 -12.95 -20.87
N ASP A 148 -10.25 -14.15 -20.58
CA ASP A 148 -11.57 -14.34 -19.99
C ASP A 148 -11.59 -13.87 -18.52
N PHE A 149 -11.63 -12.55 -18.33
CA PHE A 149 -11.55 -11.88 -17.05
C PHE A 149 -12.42 -10.61 -17.03
N THR A 150 -13.23 -10.48 -15.98
CA THR A 150 -14.21 -9.39 -15.86
C THR A 150 -13.96 -8.50 -14.65
N ILE A 151 -14.67 -7.36 -14.57
CA ILE A 151 -14.61 -6.50 -13.39
C ILE A 151 -15.21 -7.17 -12.14
N ASP A 152 -16.12 -8.13 -12.31
CA ASP A 152 -16.68 -8.92 -11.20
C ASP A 152 -15.63 -9.90 -10.66
N ASP A 153 -14.81 -10.50 -11.53
CA ASP A 153 -13.68 -11.33 -11.12
C ASP A 153 -12.66 -10.48 -10.34
N TYR A 154 -12.35 -9.29 -10.84
CA TYR A 154 -11.47 -8.33 -10.15
C TYR A 154 -12.02 -7.95 -8.77
N SER A 155 -13.30 -7.62 -8.69
CA SER A 155 -13.97 -7.28 -7.42
C SER A 155 -13.93 -8.44 -6.42
N THR A 156 -14.08 -9.67 -6.91
CA THR A 156 -13.95 -10.89 -6.09
C THR A 156 -12.53 -11.03 -5.54
N ILE A 157 -11.51 -10.80 -6.38
CA ILE A 157 -10.10 -10.82 -5.95
C ILE A 157 -9.84 -9.80 -4.84
N LEU A 158 -10.30 -8.56 -5.00
CA LEU A 158 -10.14 -7.52 -3.97
C LEU A 158 -10.80 -7.92 -2.65
N HIS A 159 -12.00 -8.48 -2.73
CA HIS A 159 -12.73 -8.98 -1.56
C HIS A 159 -11.98 -10.10 -0.85
N ASP A 160 -11.38 -11.04 -1.60
CA ASP A 160 -10.66 -12.18 -1.04
C ASP A 160 -9.34 -11.76 -0.38
N ILE A 161 -8.58 -10.85 -1.00
CA ILE A 161 -7.37 -10.26 -0.41
C ILE A 161 -7.73 -9.56 0.90
N LYS A 162 -8.75 -8.70 0.87
CA LYS A 162 -9.25 -7.99 2.06
C LYS A 162 -9.66 -8.96 3.17
N SER A 163 -10.45 -9.98 2.84
CA SER A 163 -10.95 -10.97 3.81
C SER A 163 -9.81 -11.76 4.47
N GLN A 164 -8.80 -12.15 3.69
CA GLN A 164 -7.61 -12.84 4.22
C GLN A 164 -6.78 -11.93 5.12
N ALA A 165 -6.62 -10.65 4.76
CA ALA A 165 -5.94 -9.68 5.62
C ALA A 165 -6.65 -9.47 6.97
N PHE A 166 -7.99 -9.41 7.00
CA PHE A 166 -8.75 -9.36 8.24
C PHE A 166 -8.54 -10.61 9.10
N LEU A 167 -8.58 -11.79 8.48
CA LEU A 167 -8.33 -13.05 9.19
C LEU A 167 -6.91 -13.08 9.78
N ASN A 168 -5.92 -12.65 9.00
CA ASN A 168 -4.53 -12.56 9.45
C ASN A 168 -4.39 -11.56 10.62
N PHE A 169 -5.05 -10.41 10.54
CA PHE A 169 -5.03 -9.39 11.58
C PHE A 169 -5.66 -9.91 12.89
N ASP A 170 -6.85 -10.52 12.81
CA ASP A 170 -7.54 -11.09 13.98
C ASP A 170 -6.70 -12.18 14.66
N ASN A 171 -6.05 -13.02 13.86
CA ASN A 171 -5.14 -14.04 14.37
C ASN A 171 -3.92 -13.42 15.06
N LEU A 172 -3.29 -12.41 14.44
CA LEU A 172 -2.15 -11.70 15.02
C LEU A 172 -2.49 -11.07 16.38
N VAL A 173 -3.62 -10.37 16.47
CA VAL A 173 -4.10 -9.75 17.72
C VAL A 173 -4.34 -10.79 18.79
N LYS A 174 -5.03 -11.89 18.44
CA LYS A 174 -5.46 -12.91 19.38
C LYS A 174 -4.32 -13.79 19.88
N GLU A 175 -3.44 -14.25 18.99
CA GLU A 175 -2.33 -15.15 19.32
C GLU A 175 -1.26 -14.46 20.16
N ASN A 176 -1.09 -13.15 19.99
CA ASN A 176 -0.13 -12.36 20.75
C ASN A 176 -0.78 -11.59 21.92
N GLU A 177 -2.09 -11.79 22.16
CA GLU A 177 -2.85 -11.16 23.24
C GLU A 177 -2.67 -9.62 23.27
N ILE A 178 -2.69 -8.99 22.10
CA ILE A 178 -2.34 -7.58 21.89
C ILE A 178 -3.42 -6.67 22.48
N TYR A 179 -2.99 -5.67 23.25
CA TYR A 179 -3.87 -4.60 23.70
C TYR A 179 -3.95 -3.45 22.68
N TYR A 180 -4.81 -3.61 21.67
CA TYR A 180 -4.88 -2.70 20.52
C TYR A 180 -5.12 -1.21 20.88
N ASP A 181 -6.02 -0.92 21.82
CA ASP A 181 -6.31 0.44 22.29
C ASP A 181 -5.12 1.14 22.96
N GLY A 182 -4.13 0.37 23.42
CA GLY A 182 -2.93 0.89 24.08
C GLY A 182 -1.75 1.11 23.13
N LEU A 183 -1.91 0.76 21.86
CA LEU A 183 -0.89 0.95 20.83
C LEU A 183 -0.87 2.42 20.38
N ASP A 184 0.34 2.93 20.15
CA ASP A 184 0.51 4.17 19.41
C ASP A 184 0.21 3.96 17.91
N ILE A 185 0.12 5.05 17.16
CA ILE A 185 -0.31 5.00 15.77
C ILE A 185 0.66 4.23 14.87
N LEU A 186 1.97 4.31 15.12
CA LEU A 186 2.96 3.54 14.36
C LEU A 186 2.82 2.05 14.68
N GLU A 187 2.65 1.69 15.96
CA GLU A 187 2.41 0.30 16.38
C GLU A 187 1.15 -0.28 15.72
N LYS A 188 0.05 0.51 15.62
CA LYS A 188 -1.17 0.10 14.89
C LYS A 188 -0.91 -0.11 13.40
N VAL A 189 -0.19 0.81 12.74
CA VAL A 189 0.15 0.68 11.30
C VAL A 189 1.05 -0.54 11.07
N ILE A 190 2.05 -0.80 11.91
CA ILE A 190 2.91 -1.99 11.79
C ILE A 190 2.06 -3.26 11.91
N LEU A 191 1.16 -3.33 12.91
CA LEU A 191 0.31 -4.51 13.09
C LEU A 191 -0.60 -4.75 11.89
N PHE A 192 -1.14 -3.67 11.33
CA PHE A 192 -1.93 -3.70 10.11
C PHE A 192 -1.10 -4.21 8.92
N VAL A 193 0.09 -3.65 8.66
CA VAL A 193 0.95 -4.08 7.54
C VAL A 193 1.37 -5.55 7.73
N LYS A 194 1.63 -5.98 8.96
CA LYS A 194 1.95 -7.37 9.30
C LYS A 194 0.84 -8.37 8.96
N SER A 195 -0.41 -7.93 8.75
CA SER A 195 -1.49 -8.82 8.29
C SER A 195 -1.43 -9.12 6.78
N PHE A 196 -0.63 -8.36 6.03
CA PHE A 196 -0.41 -8.52 4.59
C PHE A 196 0.95 -9.11 4.27
N VAL A 197 2.00 -8.60 4.92
CA VAL A 197 3.37 -8.90 4.53
C VAL A 197 4.28 -8.99 5.76
N LYS A 198 5.45 -9.63 5.61
CA LYS A 198 6.47 -9.61 6.67
C LYS A 198 6.99 -8.20 6.83
N VAL A 199 7.28 -7.80 8.07
CA VAL A 199 7.91 -6.49 8.36
C VAL A 199 9.20 -6.72 9.12
N GLU A 200 10.29 -6.24 8.55
CA GLU A 200 11.64 -6.33 9.08
C GLU A 200 12.20 -4.93 9.34
N PHE A 201 13.03 -4.80 10.37
CA PHE A 201 13.64 -3.53 10.76
C PHE A 201 15.12 -3.54 10.39
N LYS A 202 15.55 -2.51 9.66
CA LYS A 202 16.96 -2.29 9.32
C LYS A 202 17.47 -1.03 10.02
N SER A 203 18.75 -1.05 10.40
CA SER A 203 19.41 0.10 11.02
C SER A 203 20.65 0.56 10.23
N SER A 204 20.74 0.19 8.95
CA SER A 204 21.84 0.56 8.05
C SER A 204 21.36 0.68 6.60
N GLY A 205 22.08 1.43 5.77
CA GLY A 205 21.72 1.76 4.39
C GLY A 205 21.21 3.20 4.22
N GLY A 206 20.98 3.60 2.97
CA GLY A 206 20.53 4.95 2.60
C GLY A 206 19.04 5.08 2.27
N GLN A 207 18.34 3.97 1.98
CA GLN A 207 16.91 3.96 1.68
C GLN A 207 16.08 3.88 2.97
N LEU A 208 14.93 4.58 3.03
CA LEU A 208 14.01 4.54 4.18
C LEU A 208 13.30 3.19 4.33
N GLY A 209 12.97 2.55 3.21
CA GLY A 209 12.44 1.18 3.17
C GLY A 209 12.59 0.58 1.79
N TYR A 210 12.14 -0.67 1.66
CA TYR A 210 11.93 -1.36 0.39
C TYR A 210 11.06 -2.59 0.63
N PHE A 211 10.28 -2.96 -0.38
CA PHE A 211 9.60 -4.24 -0.48
C PHE A 211 10.39 -5.21 -1.37
N GLU A 212 10.77 -6.36 -0.83
CA GLU A 212 11.49 -7.41 -1.55
C GLU A 212 11.18 -8.78 -0.92
N SER A 213 11.00 -9.81 -1.76
CA SER A 213 10.80 -11.21 -1.31
C SER A 213 9.72 -11.39 -0.22
N ASP A 214 8.53 -10.80 -0.44
CA ASP A 214 7.40 -10.85 0.50
C ASP A 214 7.69 -10.25 1.89
N ALA A 215 8.64 -9.33 1.97
CA ALA A 215 8.98 -8.60 3.17
C ALA A 215 9.14 -7.10 2.88
N ILE A 216 8.61 -6.27 3.77
CA ILE A 216 8.90 -4.84 3.84
C ILE A 216 9.99 -4.64 4.88
N ALA A 217 11.15 -4.15 4.44
CA ALA A 217 12.21 -3.71 5.32
C ALA A 217 12.09 -2.20 5.56
N ILE A 218 12.10 -1.77 6.82
CA ILE A 218 11.92 -0.37 7.21
C ILE A 218 13.05 0.14 8.12
N ASP A 219 13.51 1.37 7.87
CA ASP A 219 14.55 2.03 8.67
C ASP A 219 13.98 2.53 10.01
N ASP A 220 14.36 1.86 11.09
CA ASP A 220 13.87 2.11 12.44
C ASP A 220 14.44 3.38 13.09
N ARG A 221 15.42 4.03 12.43
CA ARG A 221 16.04 5.30 12.84
C ARG A 221 15.25 6.53 12.36
N SER A 222 14.34 6.34 11.40
CA SER A 222 13.52 7.42 10.83
C SER A 222 12.39 7.82 11.78
N THR A 223 11.77 8.99 11.54
CA THR A 223 10.65 9.46 12.37
C THR A 223 9.42 8.57 12.20
N LYS A 224 8.45 8.63 13.12
CA LYS A 224 7.26 7.76 13.05
C LYS A 224 6.44 8.01 11.78
N SER A 225 6.32 9.26 11.36
CA SER A 225 5.65 9.65 10.11
C SER A 225 6.35 9.12 8.87
N LEU A 226 7.68 9.17 8.82
CA LEU A 226 8.46 8.57 7.73
C LEU A 226 8.33 7.04 7.73
N GLN A 227 8.26 6.44 8.91
CA GLN A 227 8.02 5.00 9.01
C GLN A 227 6.62 4.62 8.51
N ILE A 228 5.59 5.37 8.90
CA ILE A 228 4.20 5.11 8.49
C ILE A 228 4.03 5.25 6.97
N THR A 229 4.56 6.32 6.38
CA THR A 229 4.53 6.53 4.91
C THR A 229 5.23 5.42 4.18
N THR A 230 6.46 5.11 4.57
CA THR A 230 7.23 4.00 3.99
C THR A 230 6.45 2.68 4.07
N LEU A 231 5.86 2.34 5.22
CA LEU A 231 5.06 1.11 5.35
C LEU A 231 3.86 1.09 4.39
N ILE A 232 3.16 2.21 4.23
CA ILE A 232 1.99 2.30 3.35
C ILE A 232 2.40 2.26 1.87
N HIS A 233 3.49 2.95 1.51
CA HIS A 233 4.06 2.96 0.15
C HIS A 233 4.48 1.54 -0.26
N GLU A 234 5.33 0.90 0.55
CA GLU A 234 5.82 -0.45 0.27
C GLU A 234 4.71 -1.52 0.31
N LEU A 235 3.69 -1.34 1.17
CA LEU A 235 2.50 -2.19 1.17
C LEU A 235 1.68 -2.05 -0.12
N SER A 236 1.71 -0.89 -0.75
CA SER A 236 1.02 -0.67 -2.02
C SER A 236 1.65 -1.48 -3.15
N HIS A 237 2.98 -1.54 -3.21
CA HIS A 237 3.71 -2.43 -4.14
C HIS A 237 3.32 -3.89 -3.94
N PHE A 238 3.32 -4.35 -2.69
CA PHE A 238 2.86 -5.70 -2.35
C PHE A 238 1.43 -5.96 -2.85
N LEU A 239 0.51 -5.02 -2.62
CA LEU A 239 -0.89 -5.20 -3.01
C LEU A 239 -1.09 -5.24 -4.54
N ILE A 240 -0.33 -4.48 -5.31
CA ILE A 240 -0.34 -4.58 -6.78
C ILE A 240 0.13 -5.96 -7.21
N GLN A 241 1.25 -6.43 -6.64
CA GLN A 241 1.77 -7.76 -6.91
C GLN A 241 0.73 -8.84 -6.56
N GLU A 242 0.13 -8.78 -5.37
CA GLU A 242 -0.84 -9.79 -4.91
C GLU A 242 -2.12 -9.79 -5.76
N ILE A 243 -2.60 -8.62 -6.19
CA ILE A 243 -3.72 -8.50 -7.14
C ILE A 243 -3.37 -9.21 -8.44
N LEU A 244 -2.21 -8.92 -9.05
CA LEU A 244 -1.82 -9.51 -10.33
C LEU A 244 -1.55 -11.02 -10.22
N ILE A 245 -1.03 -11.50 -9.09
CA ILE A 245 -0.90 -12.95 -8.81
C ILE A 245 -2.28 -13.61 -8.85
N HIS A 246 -3.27 -13.03 -8.16
CA HIS A 246 -4.62 -13.56 -8.14
C HIS A 246 -5.29 -13.51 -9.52
N VAL A 247 -5.07 -12.45 -10.32
CA VAL A 247 -5.55 -12.37 -11.70
C VAL A 247 -4.95 -13.48 -12.54
N LEU A 248 -3.63 -13.67 -12.49
CA LEU A 248 -2.94 -14.71 -13.25
C LEU A 248 -3.43 -16.11 -12.83
N CYS A 249 -3.56 -16.36 -11.52
CA CYS A 249 -4.07 -17.61 -11.00
C CYS A 249 -5.50 -17.90 -11.47
N LYS A 250 -6.34 -16.86 -11.54
CA LYS A 250 -7.71 -16.96 -12.05
C LYS A 250 -7.73 -17.30 -13.54
N LEU A 251 -6.96 -16.62 -14.37
CA LEU A 251 -6.87 -16.88 -15.82
C LEU A 251 -6.40 -18.30 -16.13
N LEU A 252 -5.47 -18.81 -15.34
CA LEU A 252 -4.87 -20.13 -15.53
C LEU A 252 -5.59 -21.24 -14.77
N ASP A 253 -6.59 -20.91 -13.95
CA ASP A 253 -7.20 -21.81 -12.96
C ASP A 253 -6.12 -22.56 -12.16
N SER A 254 -5.14 -21.81 -11.63
CA SER A 254 -3.97 -22.37 -10.94
C SER A 254 -3.95 -22.00 -9.47
N THR A 255 -3.49 -22.93 -8.64
CA THR A 255 -3.16 -22.64 -7.24
C THR A 255 -1.93 -21.72 -7.17
N ARG A 256 -2.00 -20.69 -6.32
CA ARG A 256 -0.88 -19.77 -6.04
C ARG A 256 0.35 -20.57 -5.61
N ASN A 257 1.48 -20.30 -6.25
CA ASN A 257 2.77 -20.91 -5.94
C ASN A 257 3.94 -19.97 -6.28
N SER A 258 5.17 -20.37 -5.93
CA SER A 258 6.37 -19.57 -6.14
C SER A 258 6.62 -19.22 -7.60
N PHE A 259 6.21 -20.05 -8.56
CA PHE A 259 6.40 -19.73 -9.99
C PHE A 259 5.46 -18.61 -10.44
N THR A 260 4.20 -18.63 -9.99
CA THR A 260 3.26 -17.52 -10.26
C THR A 260 3.70 -16.23 -9.58
N GLU A 261 4.22 -16.31 -8.36
CA GLU A 261 4.77 -15.16 -7.62
C GLU A 261 5.96 -14.55 -8.36
N SER A 262 6.99 -15.35 -8.65
CA SER A 262 8.19 -14.91 -9.36
C SER A 262 7.89 -14.36 -10.76
N LEU A 263 6.91 -14.93 -11.47
CA LEU A 263 6.50 -14.42 -12.77
C LEU A 263 5.91 -13.01 -12.63
N VAL A 264 5.01 -12.77 -11.69
CA VAL A 264 4.44 -11.42 -11.50
C VAL A 264 5.50 -10.43 -11.01
N THR A 265 6.42 -10.83 -10.13
CA THR A 265 7.57 -10.00 -9.73
C THR A 265 8.41 -9.60 -10.95
N PHE A 266 8.68 -10.55 -11.86
CA PHE A 266 9.37 -10.26 -13.11
C PHE A 266 8.59 -9.26 -13.96
N ILE A 267 7.28 -9.47 -14.14
CA ILE A 267 6.43 -8.58 -14.96
C ILE A 267 6.49 -7.15 -14.43
N LEU A 268 6.31 -6.94 -13.12
CA LEU A 268 6.32 -5.61 -12.52
C LEU A 268 7.69 -4.93 -12.62
N SER A 269 8.78 -5.70 -12.50
CA SER A 269 10.15 -5.16 -12.48
C SER A 269 10.82 -5.06 -13.86
N TYR A 270 10.30 -5.71 -14.91
CA TYR A 270 11.01 -5.83 -16.18
C TYR A 270 10.97 -4.58 -17.05
N THR A 271 9.80 -3.93 -17.17
CA THR A 271 9.64 -2.76 -18.04
C THR A 271 9.56 -1.48 -17.23
N HIS A 272 10.05 -0.38 -17.80
CA HIS A 272 9.85 0.92 -17.19
C HIS A 272 8.37 1.35 -17.15
N PHE A 273 7.55 0.89 -18.11
CA PHE A 273 6.10 1.11 -18.09
C PHE A 273 5.44 0.54 -16.83
N THR A 274 5.70 -0.72 -16.50
CA THR A 274 5.15 -1.36 -15.29
C THR A 274 5.73 -0.76 -14.01
N GLN A 275 7.02 -0.43 -13.99
CA GLN A 275 7.66 0.26 -12.86
C GLN A 275 7.00 1.63 -12.58
N LEU A 276 6.69 2.41 -13.62
CA LEU A 276 6.00 3.69 -13.47
C LEU A 276 4.57 3.53 -12.95
N ILE A 277 3.82 2.54 -13.41
CA ILE A 277 2.46 2.24 -12.90
C ILE A 277 2.54 1.94 -11.40
N ASP A 278 3.45 1.04 -11.03
CA ASP A 278 3.63 0.54 -9.67
C ASP A 278 4.01 1.67 -8.70
N GLU A 279 5.05 2.44 -9.03
CA GLU A 279 5.51 3.58 -8.23
C GLU A 279 4.49 4.71 -8.16
N TYR A 280 3.82 5.04 -9.27
CA TYR A 280 2.81 6.09 -9.25
C TYR A 280 1.60 5.70 -8.39
N ALA A 281 1.18 4.43 -8.48
CA ALA A 281 0.11 3.91 -7.66
C ALA A 281 0.48 3.95 -6.17
N ALA A 282 1.68 3.49 -5.80
CA ALA A 282 2.17 3.52 -4.43
C ALA A 282 2.20 4.94 -3.85
N HIS A 283 2.72 5.92 -4.59
CA HIS A 283 2.69 7.33 -4.17
C HIS A 283 1.27 7.88 -4.01
N ASN A 284 0.37 7.51 -4.92
CA ASN A 284 -1.01 7.97 -4.85
C ASN A 284 -1.75 7.37 -3.63
N VAL A 285 -1.44 6.12 -3.28
CA VAL A 285 -1.93 5.47 -2.05
C VAL A 285 -1.32 6.13 -0.82
N GLU A 286 0.00 6.29 -0.75
CA GLU A 286 0.68 6.95 0.36
C GLU A 286 0.09 8.35 0.62
N GLY A 287 -0.05 9.15 -0.42
CA GLY A 287 -0.58 10.51 -0.36
C GLY A 287 -1.98 10.63 0.24
N ARG A 288 -2.76 9.53 0.26
CA ARG A 288 -4.09 9.46 0.91
C ARG A 288 -4.02 9.54 2.44
N PHE A 289 -2.94 9.02 3.02
CA PHE A 289 -2.70 8.91 4.46
C PHE A 289 -1.69 9.94 4.96
N THR A 290 -0.89 10.50 4.06
CA THR A 290 0.06 11.58 4.34
C THR A 290 -0.65 12.93 4.51
N ILE A 291 -0.08 13.80 5.35
CA ILE A 291 -0.57 15.19 5.49
C ILE A 291 -0.27 15.99 4.21
N PHE A 292 -1.18 16.90 3.84
CA PHE A 292 -1.06 17.68 2.62
C PHE A 292 0.25 18.49 2.55
N GLY A 293 1.00 18.33 1.45
CA GLY A 293 2.30 18.95 1.23
C GLY A 293 3.50 18.08 1.64
N PHE A 294 3.28 16.85 2.10
CA PHE A 294 4.36 15.90 2.43
C PHE A 294 4.40 14.70 1.48
N GLN A 295 3.59 14.70 0.43
CA GLN A 295 3.66 13.72 -0.67
C GLN A 295 5.02 13.81 -1.37
N ASP A 296 5.66 12.67 -1.63
CA ASP A 296 6.97 12.60 -2.25
C ASP A 296 7.02 11.73 -3.51
N TYR A 297 6.77 12.31 -4.68
CA TYR A 297 6.86 11.61 -5.97
C TYR A 297 8.31 11.41 -6.49
N SER A 298 9.34 11.50 -5.64
CA SER A 298 10.73 11.49 -6.07
C SER A 298 11.12 10.23 -6.86
N SER A 299 10.81 9.03 -6.37
CA SER A 299 11.14 7.77 -7.06
C SER A 299 10.45 7.65 -8.43
N PHE A 300 9.18 8.07 -8.54
CA PHE A 300 8.47 8.14 -9.82
C PHE A 300 9.20 9.08 -10.80
N THR A 301 9.57 10.29 -10.35
CA THR A 301 10.28 11.25 -11.22
C THR A 301 11.70 10.81 -11.58
N ASP A 302 12.34 9.99 -10.73
CA ASP A 302 13.64 9.39 -11.02
C ASP A 302 13.53 8.35 -12.14
N ILE A 303 12.47 7.53 -12.13
CA ILE A 303 12.19 6.58 -13.22
C ILE A 303 11.85 7.33 -14.50
N GLU A 304 10.93 8.29 -14.45
CA GLU A 304 10.56 9.12 -15.60
C GLU A 304 11.79 9.78 -16.25
N ARG A 305 12.73 10.29 -15.43
CA ARG A 305 13.99 10.88 -15.93
C ARG A 305 14.96 9.87 -16.53
N LYS A 306 15.01 8.63 -16.03
CA LYS A 306 15.87 7.58 -16.60
C LYS A 306 15.38 7.15 -17.98
N MET A 307 14.11 7.34 -18.27
CA MET A 307 13.43 7.00 -19.52
C MET A 307 13.41 8.13 -20.56
N ASP A 308 14.26 9.15 -20.43
CA ASP A 308 14.19 10.36 -21.28
C ASP A 308 14.17 10.00 -22.78
N GLY A 309 13.01 10.22 -23.43
CA GLY A 309 12.77 9.93 -24.84
C GLY A 309 12.22 8.54 -25.17
N GLU A 310 12.00 7.67 -24.18
CA GLU A 310 11.42 6.33 -24.37
C GLU A 310 9.90 6.35 -24.45
N MET A 311 9.24 7.16 -23.62
CA MET A 311 7.79 7.35 -23.63
C MET A 311 7.43 8.79 -23.95
N THR A 312 6.35 8.96 -24.69
CA THR A 312 5.70 10.24 -24.91
C THR A 312 4.99 10.71 -23.64
N LYS A 313 4.74 12.03 -23.54
CA LYS A 313 3.97 12.60 -22.42
C LYS A 313 2.58 11.99 -22.28
N ASP A 314 1.96 11.67 -23.41
CA ASP A 314 0.64 11.05 -23.51
C ASP A 314 0.65 9.64 -22.90
N GLU A 315 1.67 8.84 -23.19
CA GLU A 315 1.84 7.50 -22.60
C GLU A 315 2.13 7.57 -21.08
N ILE A 316 2.87 8.59 -20.63
CA ILE A 316 3.09 8.84 -19.20
C ILE A 316 1.76 9.18 -18.50
N GLU A 317 0.90 10.02 -19.07
CA GLU A 317 -0.41 10.33 -18.47
C GLU A 317 -1.36 9.11 -18.46
N ILE A 318 -1.31 8.25 -19.47
CA ILE A 318 -2.03 6.97 -19.45
C ILE A 318 -1.51 6.07 -18.32
N THR A 319 -0.18 5.98 -18.18
CA THR A 319 0.46 5.21 -17.09
C THR A 319 0.00 5.70 -15.72
N LYS A 320 -0.06 7.02 -15.52
CA LYS A 320 -0.62 7.61 -14.31
C LYS A 320 -2.09 7.24 -14.10
N SER A 321 -2.89 7.22 -15.17
CA SER A 321 -4.31 6.83 -15.10
C SER A 321 -4.48 5.36 -14.71
N ILE A 322 -3.62 4.46 -15.21
CA ILE A 322 -3.58 3.05 -14.81
C ILE A 322 -3.20 2.95 -13.32
N GLY A 323 -2.10 3.60 -12.92
CA GLY A 323 -1.63 3.60 -11.53
C GLY A 323 -2.67 4.15 -10.55
N ASN A 324 -3.36 5.24 -10.90
CA ASN A 324 -4.48 5.76 -10.11
C ASN A 324 -5.64 4.78 -9.96
N THR A 325 -5.92 3.99 -10.99
CA THR A 325 -7.02 3.02 -10.95
C THR A 325 -6.67 1.88 -9.99
N PHE A 326 -5.43 1.38 -10.02
CA PHE A 326 -4.93 0.47 -8.98
C PHE A 326 -4.93 1.11 -7.59
N ALA A 327 -4.46 2.35 -7.47
CA ALA A 327 -4.42 3.08 -6.21
C ALA A 327 -5.81 3.22 -5.58
N LEU A 328 -6.86 3.39 -6.37
CA LEU A 328 -8.24 3.44 -5.87
C LEU A 328 -8.63 2.11 -5.19
N SER A 329 -8.40 0.98 -5.87
CA SER A 329 -8.66 -0.36 -5.30
C SER A 329 -7.84 -0.62 -4.04
N ILE A 330 -6.58 -0.22 -4.03
CA ILE A 330 -5.69 -0.39 -2.87
C ILE A 330 -6.19 0.47 -1.70
N LYS A 331 -6.55 1.73 -1.94
CA LYS A 331 -7.13 2.60 -0.91
C LYS A 331 -8.38 1.98 -0.29
N GLU A 332 -9.26 1.37 -1.08
CA GLU A 332 -10.44 0.67 -0.56
C GLU A 332 -10.10 -0.53 0.34
N ILE A 333 -9.02 -1.27 0.01
CA ILE A 333 -8.48 -2.33 0.88
C ILE A 333 -7.95 -1.70 2.17
N LEU A 334 -7.07 -0.71 2.07
CA LEU A 334 -6.40 -0.11 3.23
C LEU A 334 -7.39 0.61 4.16
N GLU A 335 -8.35 1.37 3.62
CA GLU A 335 -9.35 2.12 4.40
C GLU A 335 -10.33 1.20 5.15
N SER A 336 -10.35 -0.10 4.87
CA SER A 336 -11.16 -1.05 5.62
C SER A 336 -10.60 -1.39 7.00
N LEU A 337 -9.30 -1.22 7.20
CA LEU A 337 -8.59 -1.47 8.45
C LEU A 337 -7.98 -0.18 9.02
N ILE A 338 -7.50 0.72 8.17
CA ILE A 338 -7.12 2.10 8.53
C ILE A 338 -8.35 2.98 8.34
N ASP A 339 -9.21 2.98 9.35
CA ASP A 339 -10.43 3.78 9.33
C ASP A 339 -10.16 5.30 9.36
N ARG A 340 -11.23 6.08 9.36
CA ARG A 340 -11.14 7.54 9.39
C ARG A 340 -10.40 8.05 10.62
N GLU A 341 -10.61 7.46 11.79
CA GLU A 341 -9.99 7.91 13.05
C GLU A 341 -8.48 7.67 13.00
N MET A 342 -8.09 6.43 12.64
CA MET A 342 -6.69 6.06 12.49
C MET A 342 -5.97 6.92 11.45
N ARG A 343 -6.63 7.27 10.33
CA ARG A 343 -6.05 8.16 9.34
C ARG A 343 -5.81 9.58 9.87
N GLU A 344 -6.71 10.13 10.68
CA GLU A 344 -6.46 11.43 11.29
C GLU A 344 -5.35 11.35 12.35
N ASP A 345 -5.28 10.26 13.13
CA ASP A 345 -4.15 9.99 14.04
C ASP A 345 -2.80 9.93 13.29
N ILE A 346 -2.78 9.31 12.10
CA ILE A 346 -1.59 9.28 11.23
C ILE A 346 -1.18 10.72 10.91
N LYS A 347 -2.10 11.56 10.42
CA LYS A 347 -1.80 12.96 10.09
C LYS A 347 -1.35 13.77 11.30
N GLU A 348 -1.94 13.55 12.47
CA GLU A 348 -1.49 14.18 13.71
C GLU A 348 -0.05 13.79 14.06
N GLN A 349 0.38 12.57 13.73
CA GLN A 349 1.77 12.16 13.93
C GLN A 349 2.73 13.04 13.12
N PHE A 350 2.36 13.47 11.91
CA PHE A 350 3.19 14.40 11.12
C PHE A 350 3.31 15.78 11.75
N LEU A 351 2.29 16.23 12.48
CA LEU A 351 2.36 17.50 13.20
C LEU A 351 3.23 17.41 14.45
N LYS A 352 3.39 16.20 15.00
CA LYS A 352 4.26 15.90 16.16
C LYS A 352 5.70 15.70 15.75
N ASP A 353 5.92 15.03 14.62
CA ASP A 353 7.24 14.85 14.04
C ASP A 353 7.68 16.19 13.45
N VAL A 354 8.78 16.77 13.94
CA VAL A 354 9.32 18.03 13.41
C VAL A 354 9.97 17.76 12.05
N LEU A 355 9.13 17.55 11.04
CA LEU A 355 9.54 17.33 9.66
C LEU A 355 9.86 18.67 8.99
N ASP A 356 10.59 18.60 7.88
CA ASP A 356 10.86 19.76 7.04
C ASP A 356 9.57 20.46 6.57
N ARG A 357 9.68 21.70 6.12
CA ARG A 357 8.52 22.46 5.65
C ARG A 357 7.81 21.72 4.50
N PRO A 358 6.47 21.75 4.43
CA PRO A 358 5.72 21.09 3.37
C PRO A 358 6.17 21.58 1.99
N ASN A 359 6.32 20.64 1.07
CA ASN A 359 6.66 20.87 -0.33
C ASN A 359 5.44 20.67 -1.25
N TYR A 360 4.81 21.77 -1.62
CA TYR A 360 3.64 21.75 -2.50
C TYR A 360 3.98 21.58 -3.99
N VAL A 361 5.26 21.46 -4.37
CA VAL A 361 5.64 21.24 -5.78
C VAL A 361 5.26 19.83 -6.23
N ALA A 362 5.45 18.83 -5.36
CA ALA A 362 5.14 17.44 -5.63
C ALA A 362 3.65 17.22 -5.95
N LEU A 363 2.76 18.02 -5.37
CA LEU A 363 1.32 17.97 -5.61
C LEU A 363 0.91 18.22 -7.06
N LYS A 364 1.77 18.88 -7.86
CA LYS A 364 1.50 19.06 -9.29
C LYS A 364 1.51 17.75 -10.07
N MET A 365 2.04 16.68 -9.48
CA MET A 365 2.03 15.34 -10.05
C MET A 365 0.71 14.63 -9.82
N GLU A 366 -0.09 15.05 -8.84
CA GLU A 366 -1.39 14.44 -8.59
C GLU A 366 -2.38 14.77 -9.71
N ASN A 367 -3.01 13.72 -10.26
CA ASN A 367 -4.16 13.87 -11.14
C ASN A 367 -5.30 12.94 -10.67
N CYS A 368 -6.54 13.29 -11.02
CA CYS A 368 -7.76 12.54 -10.65
C CYS A 368 -8.18 11.51 -11.71
N GLN A 369 -7.35 11.31 -12.73
CA GLN A 369 -7.73 10.54 -13.91
C GLN A 369 -7.64 9.05 -13.60
N ILE A 370 -8.74 8.34 -13.82
CA ILE A 370 -8.84 6.88 -13.70
C ILE A 370 -9.38 6.31 -14.99
N LEU A 371 -9.14 5.03 -15.22
CA LEU A 371 -9.77 4.28 -16.28
C LEU A 371 -11.19 3.87 -15.87
N ASN A 372 -12.08 3.78 -16.84
CA ASN A 372 -13.33 3.03 -16.67
C ASN A 372 -13.05 1.52 -16.60
N ASP A 373 -14.04 0.73 -16.18
CA ASP A 373 -13.90 -0.71 -15.98
C ASP A 373 -13.32 -1.43 -17.22
N GLU A 374 -13.84 -1.15 -18.41
CA GLU A 374 -13.35 -1.78 -19.66
C GLU A 374 -11.88 -1.41 -19.95
N GLY A 375 -11.52 -0.13 -19.80
CA GLY A 375 -10.15 0.34 -19.99
C GLY A 375 -9.19 -0.25 -18.96
N PHE A 376 -9.65 -0.41 -17.72
CA PHE A 376 -8.84 -0.97 -16.65
C PHE A 376 -8.59 -2.47 -16.83
N ILE A 377 -9.62 -3.25 -17.18
CA ILE A 377 -9.47 -4.67 -17.52
C ILE A 377 -8.51 -4.84 -18.71
N LYS A 378 -8.58 -3.97 -19.72
CA LYS A 378 -7.61 -3.96 -20.83
C LYS A 378 -6.19 -3.59 -20.39
N ALA A 379 -6.03 -2.68 -19.44
CA ALA A 379 -4.72 -2.33 -18.90
C ALA A 379 -4.09 -3.52 -18.14
N ILE A 380 -4.88 -4.26 -17.35
CA ILE A 380 -4.42 -5.49 -16.69
C ILE A 380 -4.01 -6.53 -17.73
N TRP A 381 -4.83 -6.73 -18.78
CA TRP A 381 -4.48 -7.61 -19.90
C TRP A 381 -3.14 -7.23 -20.53
N LEU A 382 -2.94 -5.94 -20.83
CA LEU A 382 -1.71 -5.46 -21.45
C LEU A 382 -0.48 -5.79 -20.59
N ILE A 383 -0.54 -5.48 -19.29
CA ILE A 383 0.53 -5.75 -18.32
C ILE A 383 0.86 -7.25 -18.30
N LEU A 384 -0.15 -8.11 -18.19
CA LEU A 384 0.06 -9.56 -18.08
C LEU A 384 0.49 -10.19 -19.39
N ASN A 385 -0.12 -9.81 -20.52
CA ASN A 385 0.17 -10.41 -21.82
C ASN A 385 1.60 -10.08 -22.27
N GLU A 386 1.97 -8.79 -22.30
CA GLU A 386 3.34 -8.39 -22.67
C GLU A 386 4.36 -8.98 -21.69
N GLY A 387 4.06 -8.92 -20.40
CA GLY A 387 4.90 -9.48 -19.36
C GLY A 387 5.17 -10.98 -19.54
N CYS A 388 4.13 -11.76 -19.84
CA CYS A 388 4.25 -13.21 -20.04
C CYS A 388 4.95 -13.55 -21.36
N GLU A 389 4.71 -12.81 -22.46
CA GLU A 389 5.42 -13.02 -23.73
C GLU A 389 6.92 -12.76 -23.60
N VAL A 390 7.28 -11.68 -22.90
CA VAL A 390 8.67 -11.35 -22.58
C VAL A 390 9.27 -12.43 -21.69
N ALA A 391 8.56 -12.85 -20.63
CA ALA A 391 9.02 -13.89 -19.71
C ALA A 391 9.27 -15.22 -20.44
N ALA A 392 8.36 -15.64 -21.33
CA ALA A 392 8.49 -16.84 -22.13
C ALA A 392 9.70 -16.80 -23.07
N SER A 393 10.05 -15.61 -23.57
CA SER A 393 11.24 -15.39 -24.40
C SER A 393 12.54 -15.30 -23.60
N ASN A 394 12.46 -15.22 -22.26
CA ASN A 394 13.59 -14.99 -21.36
C ASN A 394 13.57 -15.90 -20.12
N ILE A 395 13.12 -17.16 -20.26
CA ILE A 395 12.97 -18.11 -19.14
C ILE A 395 14.26 -18.23 -18.29
N ASP A 396 15.43 -18.21 -18.92
CA ASP A 396 16.72 -18.27 -18.22
C ASP A 396 16.91 -17.14 -17.18
N ARG A 397 16.26 -15.99 -17.39
CA ARG A 397 16.30 -14.84 -16.47
C ARG A 397 15.34 -15.02 -15.30
N LEU A 398 14.20 -15.68 -15.50
CA LEU A 398 13.24 -15.99 -14.43
C LEU A 398 13.84 -16.94 -13.39
N ILE A 399 14.67 -17.89 -13.82
CA ILE A 399 15.34 -18.86 -12.93
C ILE A 399 16.37 -18.16 -12.00
N SER A 400 16.78 -16.94 -12.33
CA SER A 400 17.76 -16.16 -11.56
C SER A 400 17.16 -15.19 -10.55
N ILE A 401 15.83 -15.04 -10.55
CA ILE A 401 15.02 -14.33 -9.55
C ILE A 401 14.60 -15.36 -8.49
#